data_AF-A0AAU9UKA7-F1
#
_entry.id   AF-A0AAU9UKA7-F1
#
_cell.length_a   1.000
_cell.length_b   1.000
_cell.length_c   1.000
_cell.angle_alpha   90.00
_cell.angle_beta   90.00
_cell.angle_gamma   90.00
#
_symmetry.space_group_name_H-M   'P 1'
#
loop_
_entity.id
_entity.type
_entity.pdbx_description
1 polymer ?
#
loop_
_entity_poly.entity_id
_entity_poly.type
_entity_poly.pdbx_seq_one_letter_code
_entity_poly.pdbx_strand_id
1 'polypeptide(L)'
;MYAKIETERLVYIRSNQRQLRAEEYVDLRDAMQQDNDMVNMGRLVILPSSFTGGPRYMHERTQDAFCYVRKYGRPDLFITVTTNPKWDEITRELLEGHAPHDRHDIIARVFHLKLKSMIDLFTKDNIFGEVLCYMYSVEWRLTSRTYPALVKR
;
A
#
# COMPACT_ATOMS: atom_id res chain seq x y z
N MET A 1 2.23 -15.83 7.29
CA MET A 1 3.59 -15.32 7.01
C MET A 1 3.66 -13.79 7.11
N TYR A 2 2.80 -13.02 6.42
CA TYR A 2 2.73 -11.55 6.51
C TYR A 2 2.62 -11.02 7.94
N ALA A 3 1.68 -11.54 8.74
CA ALA A 3 1.46 -11.06 10.12
C ALA A 3 2.72 -11.17 11.00
N LYS A 4 3.52 -12.22 10.80
CA LYS A 4 4.79 -12.42 11.53
C LYS A 4 5.83 -11.39 11.12
N ILE A 5 6.01 -11.17 9.80
CA ILE A 5 6.95 -10.17 9.27
C ILE A 5 6.55 -8.76 9.75
N GLU A 6 5.26 -8.46 9.72
CA GLU A 6 4.75 -7.16 10.13
C GLU A 6 4.89 -6.93 11.65
N THR A 7 4.71 -8.00 12.44
CA THR A 7 4.97 -7.96 13.88
C THR A 7 6.44 -7.66 14.16
N GLU A 8 7.38 -8.33 13.49
CA GLU A 8 8.82 -8.05 13.63
C GLU A 8 9.17 -6.62 13.24
N ARG A 9 8.58 -6.09 12.16
CA ARG A 9 8.75 -4.69 11.75
C ARG A 9 8.24 -3.71 12.81
N LEU A 10 7.06 -3.97 13.39
CA LEU A 10 6.51 -3.15 14.47
C LEU A 10 7.37 -3.22 15.74
N VAL A 11 7.90 -4.39 16.07
CA VAL A 11 8.84 -4.58 17.19
C VAL A 11 10.12 -3.78 16.94
N TYR A 12 10.67 -3.82 15.72
CA TYR A 12 11.83 -3.03 15.33
C TYR A 12 11.56 -1.52 15.48
N ILE A 13 10.43 -1.03 14.95
CA ILE A 13 10.05 0.39 15.06
C ILE A 13 9.93 0.81 16.52
N ARG A 14 9.29 -0.01 17.36
CA ARG A 14 9.15 0.25 18.80
C ARG A 14 10.50 0.33 19.52
N SER A 15 11.43 -0.55 19.20
CA SER A 15 12.75 -0.61 19.86
C SER A 15 13.71 0.49 19.37
N ASN A 16 13.57 0.96 18.13
CA ASN A 16 14.51 1.87 17.48
C ASN A 16 13.99 3.31 17.29
N GLN A 17 13.03 3.75 18.11
CA GLN A 17 12.41 5.09 18.02
C GLN A 17 13.41 6.26 17.99
N ARG A 18 14.53 6.16 18.72
CA ARG A 18 15.61 7.18 18.71
C ARG A 18 16.28 7.33 17.36
N GLN A 19 16.57 6.22 16.69
CA GLN A 19 17.21 6.22 15.37
C GLN A 19 16.23 6.67 14.27
N LEU A 20 14.94 6.41 14.47
CA LEU A 20 13.86 6.86 13.58
C LEU A 20 13.47 8.34 13.80
N ARG A 21 14.24 9.08 14.64
CA ARG A 21 13.98 10.47 15.00
C ARG A 21 12.56 10.73 15.46
N ALA A 22 11.94 9.75 16.12
CA ALA A 22 10.59 9.90 16.66
C ALA A 22 10.50 11.06 17.68
N GLU A 23 11.64 11.42 18.28
CA GLU A 23 11.78 12.52 19.24
C GLU A 23 11.72 13.91 18.59
N GLU A 24 11.95 14.04 17.27
CA GLU A 24 11.81 15.33 16.55
C GLU A 24 10.35 15.71 16.27
N TYR A 25 9.38 14.79 16.46
CA TYR A 25 7.94 15.06 16.26
C TYR A 25 7.31 15.77 17.47
N VAL A 26 7.92 16.88 17.89
CA VAL A 26 7.53 17.69 19.05
C VAL A 26 6.08 18.17 18.93
N ASP A 27 5.71 18.74 17.78
CA ASP A 27 4.35 19.26 17.52
C ASP A 27 3.25 18.21 17.73
N LEU A 28 3.57 16.95 17.44
CA LEU A 28 2.62 15.85 17.53
C LEU A 28 2.52 15.30 18.94
N ARG A 29 3.63 15.32 19.69
CA ARG A 29 3.63 15.02 21.12
C ARG A 29 2.78 16.06 21.85
N ASP A 30 2.96 17.33 21.51
CA ASP A 30 2.27 18.45 22.15
C ASP A 30 0.77 18.45 21.85
N ALA A 31 0.38 18.16 20.60
CA ALA A 31 -1.03 17.99 20.23
C ALA A 31 -1.71 16.82 20.97
N MET A 32 -0.97 15.74 21.27
CA MET A 32 -1.52 14.58 21.99
C MET A 32 -1.52 14.77 23.51
N GLN A 33 -0.67 15.65 24.06
CA GLN A 33 -0.68 16.00 25.49
C GLN A 33 -1.87 16.88 25.88
N GLN A 34 -2.49 17.57 24.92
CA GLN A 34 -3.75 18.30 25.15
C GLN A 34 -4.97 17.36 25.29
N ASP A 35 -4.87 16.11 24.81
CA ASP A 35 -5.90 15.08 25.00
C ASP A 35 -5.64 14.35 26.33
N ASN A 36 -6.47 14.65 27.33
CA ASN A 36 -6.18 14.57 28.77
C ASN A 36 -6.19 13.15 29.39
N ASP A 37 -5.92 12.09 28.62
CA ASP A 37 -6.01 10.67 29.07
C ASP A 37 -4.65 9.97 29.16
N MET A 38 -3.61 10.69 29.60
CA MET A 38 -2.23 10.18 29.64
C MET A 38 -1.91 9.20 30.79
N VAL A 39 -2.83 8.97 31.73
CA VAL A 39 -2.52 8.25 32.98
C VAL A 39 -2.47 6.71 32.81
N ASN A 40 -3.02 6.16 31.71
CA ASN A 40 -3.07 4.71 31.48
C ASN A 40 -2.50 4.23 30.12
N MET A 41 -1.93 5.13 29.31
CA MET A 41 -1.32 4.71 28.05
C MET A 41 0.06 4.11 28.29
N GLY A 42 0.29 2.91 27.77
CA GLY A 42 1.62 2.30 27.73
C GLY A 42 2.64 3.15 26.97
N ARG A 43 3.84 2.61 26.75
CA ARG A 43 4.92 3.34 26.05
C ARG A 43 4.45 3.82 24.66
N LEU A 44 4.42 5.13 24.46
CA LEU A 44 4.08 5.76 23.18
C LEU A 44 5.12 5.39 22.12
N VAL A 45 4.65 4.90 20.97
CA VAL A 45 5.47 4.56 19.81
C VAL A 45 4.91 5.31 18.60
N ILE A 46 5.72 6.15 17.99
CA ILE A 46 5.33 6.87 16.78
C ILE A 46 5.71 6.01 15.57
N LEU A 47 4.71 5.69 14.75
CA LEU A 47 4.94 5.01 13.48
C LEU A 47 5.46 6.03 12.46
N PRO A 48 6.61 5.78 11.80
CA PRO A 48 7.13 6.65 10.75
C PRO A 48 6.26 6.59 9.49
N SER A 49 6.41 7.56 8.59
CA SER A 49 5.67 7.57 7.31
C SER A 49 6.12 6.46 6.35
N SER A 50 7.31 5.88 6.57
CA SER A 50 7.78 4.68 5.87
C SER A 50 6.97 3.41 6.20
N PHE A 51 6.13 3.43 7.24
CA PHE A 51 5.27 2.31 7.60
C PHE A 51 4.05 2.25 6.66
N THR A 52 4.11 1.35 5.69
CA THR A 52 3.07 1.17 4.67
C THR A 52 1.70 0.85 5.28
N GLY A 53 0.67 1.58 4.86
CA GLY A 53 -0.70 1.40 5.36
C GLY A 53 -1.03 2.18 6.65
N GLY A 54 -0.05 2.83 7.28
CA GLY A 54 -0.29 3.72 8.41
C GLY A 54 -0.90 5.08 8.01
N PRO A 55 -1.51 5.82 8.94
CA PRO A 55 -2.09 7.15 8.66
C PRO A 55 -1.08 8.13 8.06
N ARG A 56 0.16 8.12 8.54
CA ARG A 56 1.23 9.00 8.02
C ARG A 56 1.67 8.64 6.61
N TYR A 57 1.80 7.35 6.33
CA TYR A 57 2.10 6.88 4.99
C TYR A 57 1.03 7.34 3.99
N MET A 58 -0.25 7.20 4.36
CA MET A 58 -1.35 7.65 3.52
C MET A 58 -1.36 9.17 3.35
N HIS A 59 -1.05 9.93 4.40
CA HIS A 59 -0.96 11.38 4.34
C HIS A 59 0.16 11.84 3.38
N GLU A 60 1.36 11.29 3.52
CA GLU A 60 2.50 11.59 2.63
C GLU A 60 2.17 11.24 1.17
N ARG A 61 1.59 10.06 0.92
CA ARG A 61 1.17 9.65 -0.44
C ARG A 61 0.11 10.58 -1.03
N THR A 62 -0.78 11.10 -0.19
CA THR A 62 -1.80 12.06 -0.61
C THR A 62 -1.17 13.40 -0.97
N GLN A 63 -0.22 13.88 -0.17
CA GLN A 63 0.54 15.11 -0.47
C GLN A 63 1.33 14.98 -1.77
N ASP A 64 2.01 13.85 -1.98
CA ASP A 64 2.69 13.55 -3.24
C ASP A 64 1.70 13.62 -4.41
N ALA A 65 0.55 12.94 -4.30
CA ALA A 65 -0.46 12.94 -5.34
C ALA A 65 -0.94 14.37 -5.68
N PHE A 66 -1.16 15.22 -4.67
CA PHE A 66 -1.51 16.63 -4.90
C PHE A 66 -0.37 17.43 -5.53
N CYS A 67 0.89 17.13 -5.21
CA CYS A 67 2.05 17.74 -5.85
C CYS A 67 2.09 17.41 -7.35
N TYR A 68 1.82 16.16 -7.72
CA TYR A 68 1.69 15.75 -9.12
C TYR A 68 0.56 16.50 -9.83
N VAL A 69 -0.63 16.55 -9.22
CA VAL A 69 -1.79 17.25 -9.81
C VAL A 69 -1.51 18.75 -9.97
N ARG A 70 -0.81 19.35 -9.01
CA ARG A 70 -0.40 20.76 -9.10
C ARG A 70 0.61 21.01 -10.22
N LYS A 71 1.53 20.06 -10.45
CA LYS A 71 2.61 20.20 -11.45
C LYS A 71 2.18 19.86 -12.87
N TYR A 72 1.43 18.77 -13.04
CA TYR A 72 1.07 18.21 -14.35
C TYR A 72 -0.42 18.36 -14.69
N GLY A 73 -1.25 18.81 -13.75
CA GLY A 73 -2.69 18.95 -13.95
C GLY A 73 -3.47 17.69 -13.55
N ARG A 74 -4.74 17.64 -13.94
CA ARG A 74 -5.63 16.51 -13.65
C ARG A 74 -5.15 15.24 -14.37
N PRO A 75 -5.31 14.05 -13.77
CA PRO A 75 -5.00 12.81 -14.46
C PRO A 75 -5.98 12.57 -15.62
N ASP A 76 -5.45 12.03 -16.72
CA ASP A 76 -6.26 11.64 -17.89
C ASP A 76 -6.85 10.23 -17.73
N LEU A 77 -6.13 9.33 -17.04
CA LEU A 77 -6.51 7.93 -16.86
C LEU A 77 -6.52 7.54 -15.38
N PHE A 78 -7.54 6.79 -14.98
CA PHE A 78 -7.63 6.14 -13.68
C PHE A 78 -7.98 4.66 -13.88
N ILE A 79 -6.99 3.78 -13.67
CA ILE A 79 -7.11 2.35 -14.01
C ILE A 79 -6.99 1.52 -12.73
N THR A 80 -7.96 0.61 -12.54
CA THR A 80 -7.93 -0.36 -11.44
C THR A 80 -7.69 -1.76 -12.00
N VAL A 81 -6.62 -2.41 -11.56
CA VAL A 81 -6.30 -3.80 -11.93
C VAL A 81 -6.60 -4.70 -10.75
N THR A 82 -7.47 -5.68 -10.95
CA THR A 82 -7.80 -6.67 -9.91
C THR A 82 -7.29 -8.03 -10.33
N THR A 83 -6.63 -8.74 -9.42
CA THR A 83 -6.16 -10.11 -9.66
C THR A 83 -7.35 -11.06 -9.81
N ASN A 84 -7.30 -11.94 -10.82
CA ASN A 84 -8.23 -13.05 -10.95
C ASN A 84 -7.54 -14.36 -10.55
N PRO A 85 -7.94 -15.01 -9.44
CA PRO A 85 -7.36 -16.29 -9.03
C PRO A 85 -7.53 -17.44 -10.03
N LYS A 86 -8.41 -17.29 -11.04
CA LYS A 86 -8.66 -18.28 -12.08
C LYS A 86 -7.78 -18.11 -13.32
N TRP A 87 -6.80 -17.20 -13.31
CA TRP A 87 -5.86 -17.07 -14.41
C TRP A 87 -5.05 -18.34 -14.64
N ASP A 88 -4.83 -18.68 -15.91
CA ASP A 88 -4.13 -19.91 -16.32
C ASP A 88 -2.68 -19.97 -15.81
N GLU A 89 -2.05 -18.81 -15.59
CA GLU A 89 -0.72 -18.74 -14.98
C GLU A 89 -0.74 -19.11 -13.50
N ILE A 90 -1.87 -18.92 -12.81
CA ILE A 90 -2.03 -19.29 -11.39
C ILE A 90 -2.40 -20.77 -11.28
N THR A 91 -3.37 -21.24 -12.08
CA THR A 91 -3.85 -22.64 -12.04
C THR A 91 -2.78 -23.63 -12.47
N ARG A 92 -1.90 -23.27 -13.40
CA ARG A 92 -0.80 -24.11 -13.87
C ARG A 92 0.32 -24.32 -12.83
N GLU A 93 0.58 -23.29 -12.02
CA GLU A 93 1.62 -23.33 -10.99
C GLU A 93 1.11 -23.88 -9.65
N LEU A 94 -0.21 -24.12 -9.55
CA LEU A 94 -0.82 -24.76 -8.39
C LEU A 94 -0.55 -26.26 -8.40
N LEU A 95 -0.13 -26.77 -7.25
CA LEU A 95 0.00 -28.21 -6.99
C LEU A 95 -1.39 -28.87 -6.96
N GLU A 96 -1.47 -30.15 -7.33
CA GLU A 96 -2.72 -30.90 -7.29
C GLU A 96 -3.36 -30.85 -5.89
N GLY A 97 -4.65 -30.49 -5.85
CA GLY A 97 -5.41 -30.37 -4.60
C GLY A 97 -5.27 -29.04 -3.85
N HIS A 98 -4.36 -28.15 -4.23
CA HIS A 98 -4.26 -26.81 -3.63
C HIS A 98 -5.22 -25.82 -4.30
N ALA A 99 -5.88 -25.01 -3.49
CA ALA A 99 -6.65 -23.88 -4.00
C ALA A 99 -5.76 -22.63 -4.13
N PRO A 100 -6.12 -21.67 -5.01
CA PRO A 100 -5.36 -20.42 -5.14
C PRO A 100 -5.16 -19.66 -3.82
N HIS A 101 -6.15 -19.72 -2.92
CA HIS A 101 -6.06 -19.06 -1.62
C HIS A 101 -5.02 -19.70 -0.68
N ASP A 102 -4.60 -20.95 -0.92
CA ASP A 102 -3.55 -21.60 -0.13
C ASP A 102 -2.15 -21.10 -0.52
N ARG A 103 -2.00 -20.54 -1.73
CA ARG A 103 -0.74 -20.10 -2.33
C ARG A 103 -0.76 -18.64 -2.76
N HIS A 104 -0.90 -17.76 -1.78
CA HIS A 104 -0.87 -16.30 -1.99
C HIS A 104 0.42 -15.80 -2.64
N ASP A 105 1.54 -16.50 -2.49
CA ASP A 105 2.82 -16.19 -3.11
C ASP A 105 2.76 -16.28 -4.65
N ILE A 106 2.09 -17.30 -5.19
CA ILE A 106 1.89 -17.48 -6.64
C ILE A 106 1.01 -16.36 -7.17
N ILE A 107 -0.12 -16.09 -6.49
CA ILE A 107 -1.04 -15.00 -6.85
C ILE A 107 -0.29 -13.66 -6.89
N ALA A 108 0.50 -13.36 -5.85
CA ALA A 108 1.29 -12.13 -5.76
C ALA A 108 2.30 -12.00 -6.90
N ARG A 109 2.98 -13.09 -7.23
CA ARG A 109 4.00 -13.10 -8.28
C ARG A 109 3.38 -12.89 -9.66
N VAL A 110 2.30 -13.61 -9.97
CA VAL A 110 1.59 -13.45 -11.25
C VAL A 110 1.02 -12.04 -11.39
N PHE A 111 0.39 -11.51 -10.32
CA PHE A 111 -0.10 -10.15 -10.32
C PHE A 111 1.03 -9.13 -10.56
N HIS A 112 2.15 -9.28 -9.85
CA HIS A 112 3.30 -8.37 -10.02
C HIS A 112 3.86 -8.39 -11.44
N LEU A 113 3.97 -9.56 -12.06
CA LEU A 113 4.44 -9.69 -13.45
C LEU A 113 3.48 -9.02 -14.43
N LYS A 114 2.17 -9.24 -14.27
CA LYS A 114 1.16 -8.58 -15.13
C LYS A 114 1.13 -7.07 -14.93
N LEU A 115 1.22 -6.59 -13.69
CA LEU A 115 1.29 -5.17 -13.37
C LEU A 115 2.51 -4.52 -14.02
N LYS A 116 3.69 -5.16 -13.91
CA LYS A 116 4.91 -4.67 -14.55
C LYS A 116 4.79 -4.61 -16.07
N SER A 117 4.26 -5.67 -16.68
CA SER A 117 4.01 -5.71 -18.12
C SER A 117 3.04 -4.60 -18.56
N MET A 118 2.04 -4.28 -17.75
CA MET A 118 1.07 -3.23 -18.05
C MET A 118 1.66 -1.82 -17.91
N ILE A 119 2.50 -1.58 -16.89
CA ILE A 119 3.24 -0.33 -16.76
C ILE A 119 4.20 -0.14 -17.94
N ASP A 120 4.89 -1.20 -18.35
CA ASP A 120 5.77 -1.18 -19.52
C ASP A 120 4.98 -0.86 -20.80
N LEU A 121 3.79 -1.45 -20.98
CA LEU A 121 2.92 -1.14 -22.12
C LEU A 121 2.51 0.35 -22.16
N PHE A 122 2.23 0.95 -21.01
CA PHE A 122 1.86 2.37 -20.96
C PHE A 122 3.06 3.29 -21.18
N THR A 123 4.21 2.98 -20.59
CA THR A 123 5.36 3.89 -20.53
C THR A 123 6.38 3.69 -21.64
N LYS A 124 6.51 2.48 -22.17
CA LYS A 124 7.49 2.13 -23.21
C LYS A 124 6.83 2.01 -24.58
N ASP A 125 5.70 1.31 -24.64
CA ASP A 125 4.99 1.08 -25.90
C ASP A 125 4.07 2.25 -26.27
N ASN A 126 3.92 3.25 -25.38
CA ASN A 126 3.22 4.51 -25.60
C ASN A 126 1.80 4.35 -26.18
N ILE A 127 1.06 3.33 -25.74
CA ILE A 127 -0.26 2.99 -26.30
C ILE A 127 -1.30 4.12 -26.15
N PHE A 128 -1.09 5.02 -25.19
CA PHE A 128 -1.91 6.21 -24.96
C PHE A 128 -1.15 7.52 -25.24
N GLY A 129 0.01 7.44 -25.92
CA GLY A 129 0.94 8.55 -26.07
C GLY A 129 2.00 8.59 -24.97
N GLU A 130 2.76 9.69 -24.94
CA GLU A 130 3.85 9.90 -23.97
C GLU A 130 3.32 10.08 -22.55
N VAL A 131 3.83 9.27 -21.61
CA VAL A 131 3.46 9.35 -20.19
C VAL A 131 4.35 10.36 -19.47
N LEU A 132 3.80 11.54 -19.16
CA LEU A 132 4.52 12.59 -18.41
C LEU A 132 4.78 12.20 -16.95
N CYS A 133 3.80 11.55 -16.33
CA CYS A 133 3.90 11.04 -14.97
C CYS A 133 2.89 9.93 -14.72
N TYR A 134 3.21 9.00 -13.82
CA TYR A 134 2.26 8.01 -13.34
C TYR A 134 2.50 7.75 -11.84
N MET A 135 1.43 7.35 -11.16
CA MET A 135 1.48 6.87 -9.78
C MET A 135 0.57 5.65 -9.67
N TYR A 136 0.94 4.70 -8.83
CA TYR A 136 0.09 3.55 -8.53
C TYR A 136 0.25 3.13 -7.07
N SER A 137 -0.82 2.55 -6.52
CA SER A 137 -0.79 1.84 -5.25
C SER A 137 -1.19 0.39 -5.47
N VAL A 138 -0.63 -0.51 -4.66
CA VAL A 138 -1.02 -1.92 -4.63
C VAL A 138 -1.54 -2.21 -3.24
N GLU A 139 -2.77 -2.69 -3.16
CA GLU A 139 -3.43 -3.05 -1.92
C GLU A 139 -3.81 -4.52 -1.92
N TRP A 140 -3.53 -5.19 -0.80
CA TRP A 140 -4.00 -6.55 -0.55
C TRP A 140 -5.34 -6.48 0.17
N ARG A 141 -6.39 -6.95 -0.50
CA ARG A 141 -7.72 -7.07 0.12
C ARG A 141 -7.97 -8.49 0.54
N LEU A 142 -8.17 -8.71 1.84
CA LEU A 142 -8.68 -9.97 2.35
C LEU A 142 -10.21 -9.98 2.16
N THR A 143 -10.72 -10.89 1.33
CA THR A 143 -12.15 -10.99 1.09
C THR A 143 -12.84 -11.69 2.28
N SER A 144 -13.11 -10.95 3.35
CA SER A 144 -14.14 -11.32 4.33
C SER A 144 -15.37 -10.40 4.27
N ARG A 145 -15.36 -9.40 3.37
CA ARG A 145 -16.52 -8.54 3.12
C ARG A 145 -16.70 -8.31 1.62
N THR A 146 -17.74 -8.92 1.07
CA THR A 146 -18.35 -8.52 -0.19
C THR A 146 -18.88 -7.09 -0.03
N TYR A 147 -18.24 -6.13 -0.70
CA TYR A 147 -18.86 -4.83 -0.96
C TYR A 147 -19.11 -4.69 -2.47
N PRO A 148 -20.29 -4.20 -2.87
CA PRO A 148 -20.63 -4.00 -4.28
C PRO A 148 -19.70 -2.96 -4.88
N ALA A 149 -19.20 -3.24 -6.08
CA ALA A 149 -18.39 -2.30 -6.85
C ALA A 149 -19.25 -1.06 -7.18
N LEU A 150 -18.90 0.08 -6.58
CA LEU A 150 -19.44 1.38 -6.98
C LEU A 150 -18.62 1.89 -8.17
N VAL A 151 -19.15 1.69 -9.37
CA VAL A 151 -18.74 2.44 -10.57
C VAL A 151 -19.42 3.81 -10.49
N LYS A 152 -18.66 4.87 -10.20
CA LYS A 152 -19.15 6.24 -10.45
C LYS A 152 -18.80 6.62 -11.89
N ARG A 153 -19.83 7.10 -12.60
CA ARG A 153 -19.72 7.86 -13.85
C ARG A 153 -19.16 9.26 -13.56
#